data_AF-A0A5R8MBI1-F1
#
_entry.id   AF-A0A5R8MBI1-F1
#
_cell.length_a   1.000
_cell.length_b   1.000
_cell.length_c   1.000
_cell.angle_alpha   90.00
_cell.angle_beta   90.00
_cell.angle_gamma   90.00
#
_symmetry.space_group_name_H-M   'P 1'
#
loop_
_entity.id
_entity.type
_entity.pdbx_description
1 polymer ?
#
loop_
_entity_poly.entity_id
_entity_poly.type
_entity_poly.pdbx_seq_one_letter_code
_entity_poly.pdbx_strand_id
1 'polypeptide(L)'
;MLQKVLSFLVLPFLLLVHSHAIRAQRSLDNTLKLLNKETVPYIQPENLQPNDSIVLLDARELDEFEVSHLKGAVWVGNSDFDADKVLQTVPQKEQAIVVYCSIGVRSEDIGEKLQELGYTNVKNLYGGIFEWKNKNRTVYNSQGMETDSVHAFNRLWGRLLKNGIKVYEP
;
A
#
# COMPACT_ATOMS: atom_id res chain seq x y z
N MET A 1 48.06 -47.80 14.49
CA MET A 1 47.80 -47.51 13.06
C MET A 1 46.50 -46.72 13.01
N LEU A 2 46.48 -45.39 12.84
CA LEU A 2 46.64 -44.66 11.56
C LEU A 2 45.83 -45.34 10.43
N GLN A 3 44.92 -44.72 9.67
CA GLN A 3 44.62 -43.29 9.42
C GLN A 3 43.41 -43.20 8.45
N LYS A 4 42.82 -41.98 8.32
CA LYS A 4 42.01 -41.40 7.20
C LYS A 4 40.48 -41.44 7.41
N VAL A 5 39.78 -40.35 7.77
CA VAL A 5 39.57 -39.02 7.14
C VAL A 5 38.70 -39.08 5.87
N LEU A 6 37.81 -38.09 5.73
CA LEU A 6 36.83 -37.74 4.67
C LEU A 6 35.42 -38.32 4.88
N SER A 7 34.32 -37.60 4.77
CA SER A 7 34.10 -36.26 4.21
C SER A 7 32.81 -35.66 4.77
N PHE A 8 32.81 -34.34 4.98
CA PHE A 8 31.65 -33.53 5.29
C PHE A 8 30.65 -33.57 4.13
N LEU A 9 29.44 -34.08 4.35
CA LEU A 9 28.30 -33.73 3.51
C LEU A 9 27.55 -32.58 4.19
N VAL A 10 28.07 -31.37 3.99
CA VAL A 10 27.25 -30.15 4.17
C VAL A 10 26.23 -30.18 3.04
N LEU A 11 24.99 -30.54 3.38
CA LEU A 11 23.85 -30.37 2.49
C LEU A 11 23.78 -28.87 2.13
N PRO A 12 23.86 -28.44 0.85
CA PRO A 12 23.58 -27.06 0.51
C PRO A 12 22.07 -26.88 0.55
N PHE A 13 21.51 -26.77 1.75
CA PHE A 13 20.21 -26.13 1.92
C PHE A 13 20.42 -24.63 1.79
N LEU A 14 19.46 -23.95 1.17
CA LEU A 14 19.45 -22.53 0.79
C LEU A 14 20.23 -22.18 -0.49
N LEU A 15 19.50 -21.90 -1.56
CA LEU A 15 19.36 -20.54 -2.12
C LEU A 15 18.64 -20.60 -3.48
N LEU A 16 17.36 -21.00 -3.53
CA LEU A 16 16.54 -20.90 -4.75
C LEU A 16 15.15 -20.32 -4.50
N VAL A 17 15.06 -19.24 -3.72
CA VAL A 17 13.77 -18.53 -3.51
C VAL A 17 13.81 -17.03 -3.78
N HIS A 18 14.95 -16.44 -4.17
CA HIS A 18 15.09 -14.98 -4.24
C HIS A 18 14.69 -14.31 -5.57
N SER A 19 14.30 -15.05 -6.61
CA SER A 19 14.14 -14.46 -7.96
C SER A 19 12.79 -13.78 -8.22
N HIS A 20 11.71 -14.20 -7.57
CA HIS A 20 10.36 -13.73 -7.89
C HIS A 20 10.01 -12.38 -7.26
N ALA A 21 10.44 -12.15 -6.01
CA ALA A 21 10.21 -10.89 -5.31
C ALA A 21 10.87 -9.70 -6.03
N ILE A 22 12.10 -9.87 -6.52
CA ILE A 22 12.87 -8.83 -7.21
C ILE A 22 12.20 -8.42 -8.53
N ARG A 23 11.67 -9.37 -9.32
CA ARG A 23 11.05 -9.07 -10.62
C ARG A 23 9.78 -8.25 -10.46
N ALA A 24 8.95 -8.58 -9.48
CA ALA A 24 7.70 -7.88 -9.29
C ALA A 24 7.86 -6.53 -8.59
N GLN A 25 8.86 -6.37 -7.71
CA GLN A 25 9.27 -5.07 -7.20
C GLN A 25 9.69 -4.13 -8.34
N ARG A 26 10.52 -4.63 -9.27
CA ARG A 26 10.90 -3.88 -10.49
C ARG A 26 9.69 -3.48 -11.34
N SER A 27 8.65 -4.31 -11.40
CA SER A 27 7.42 -3.97 -12.14
C SER A 27 6.67 -2.80 -11.48
N LEU A 28 6.49 -2.82 -10.16
CA LEU A 28 5.80 -1.75 -9.45
C LEU A 28 6.61 -0.44 -9.49
N ASP A 29 7.91 -0.50 -9.24
CA ASP A 29 8.80 0.66 -9.31
C ASP A 29 8.74 1.34 -10.68
N ASN A 30 8.81 0.55 -11.77
CA ASN A 30 8.75 1.10 -13.12
C ASN A 30 7.37 1.69 -13.44
N THR A 31 6.30 1.06 -12.97
CA THR A 31 4.94 1.58 -13.10
C THR A 31 4.80 2.93 -12.39
N LEU A 32 5.24 3.02 -11.13
CA LEU A 32 5.13 4.26 -10.38
C LEU A 32 5.99 5.36 -10.98
N LYS A 33 7.23 5.08 -11.38
CA LYS A 33 8.07 6.06 -12.10
C LYS A 33 7.48 6.57 -13.41
N LEU A 34 6.64 5.77 -14.06
CA LEU A 34 5.99 6.15 -15.31
C LEU A 34 4.74 7.00 -15.07
N LEU A 35 3.96 6.67 -14.03
CA LEU A 35 2.64 7.25 -13.81
C LEU A 35 2.64 8.41 -12.83
N ASN A 36 3.62 8.46 -11.92
CA ASN A 36 3.69 9.45 -10.87
C ASN A 36 4.76 10.51 -11.16
N LYS A 37 4.52 11.72 -10.67
CA LYS A 37 5.45 12.85 -10.76
C LYS A 37 6.44 12.89 -9.58
N GLU A 38 6.19 12.11 -8.54
CA GLU A 38 6.93 12.07 -7.27
C GLU A 38 6.93 13.42 -6.52
N THR A 39 5.85 14.20 -6.67
CA THR A 39 5.62 15.48 -5.98
C THR A 39 5.21 15.29 -4.52
N VAL A 40 4.55 14.18 -4.21
CA VAL A 40 4.16 13.78 -2.86
C VAL A 40 5.14 12.73 -2.35
N PRO A 41 5.90 12.99 -1.27
CA PRO A 41 6.94 12.08 -0.82
C PRO A 41 6.35 10.74 -0.35
N TYR A 42 6.97 9.63 -0.79
CA TYR A 42 6.55 8.31 -0.38
C TYR A 42 6.86 8.01 1.09
N ILE A 43 6.00 7.20 1.70
CA ILE A 43 6.31 6.41 2.89
C ILE A 43 6.23 4.92 2.52
N GLN A 44 7.25 4.15 2.92
CA GLN A 44 7.26 2.70 2.72
C GLN A 44 6.33 2.02 3.73
N PRO A 45 5.63 0.93 3.37
CA PRO A 45 4.77 0.20 4.30
C PRO A 45 5.48 -0.13 5.62
N GLU A 46 6.72 -0.60 5.59
CA GLU A 46 7.48 -0.99 6.78
C GLU A 46 7.71 0.17 7.77
N ASN A 47 7.75 1.40 7.24
CA ASN A 47 7.98 2.62 8.01
C ASN A 47 6.67 3.26 8.52
N LEU A 48 5.51 2.74 8.12
CA LEU A 48 4.21 3.22 8.58
C LEU A 48 3.66 2.31 9.68
N GLN A 49 3.50 2.87 10.88
CA GLN A 49 2.79 2.24 11.99
C GLN A 49 1.51 3.04 12.26
N PRO A 50 0.34 2.61 11.73
CA PRO A 50 -0.93 3.26 11.98
C PRO A 50 -1.18 3.44 13.47
N ASN A 51 -1.50 4.66 13.86
CA ASN A 51 -1.81 5.06 15.23
C ASN A 51 -2.62 6.36 15.18
N ASP A 52 -3.14 6.80 16.31
CA ASP A 52 -4.07 7.93 16.39
C ASP A 52 -3.45 9.29 16.00
N SER A 53 -2.12 9.39 15.88
CA SER A 53 -1.44 10.62 15.43
C SER A 53 -1.30 10.73 13.91
N ILE A 54 -1.66 9.70 13.14
CA ILE A 54 -1.57 9.70 11.68
C ILE A 54 -2.96 9.52 11.10
N VAL A 55 -3.39 10.46 10.25
CA VAL A 55 -4.64 10.32 9.50
C VAL A 55 -4.35 9.53 8.23
N LEU A 56 -5.09 8.43 8.06
CA LEU A 56 -5.04 7.60 6.86
C LEU A 56 -6.21 7.96 5.94
N LEU A 57 -5.92 8.32 4.70
CA LEU A 57 -6.93 8.65 3.69
C LEU A 57 -6.90 7.62 2.56
N ASP A 58 -8.05 6.98 2.30
CA ASP A 58 -8.23 6.05 1.19
C ASP A 58 -8.83 6.77 -0.01
N ALA A 59 -8.04 6.89 -1.08
CA ALA A 59 -8.40 7.54 -2.33
C ALA A 59 -8.98 6.58 -3.37
N ARG A 60 -9.36 5.35 -3.00
CA ARG A 60 -10.04 4.42 -3.93
C ARG A 60 -11.53 4.73 -4.02
N GLU A 61 -12.22 4.11 -4.98
CA GLU A 61 -13.68 4.19 -5.04
C GLU A 61 -14.31 3.45 -3.84
N LEU A 62 -15.57 3.78 -3.52
CA LEU A 62 -16.23 3.32 -2.29
C LEU A 62 -16.33 1.78 -2.22
N ASP A 63 -16.68 1.13 -3.31
CA ASP A 63 -16.76 -0.33 -3.41
C ASP A 63 -15.41 -1.01 -3.09
N GLU A 64 -14.30 -0.42 -3.51
CA GLU A 64 -12.96 -0.90 -3.19
C GLU A 64 -12.62 -0.77 -1.71
N PHE A 65 -13.08 0.33 -1.07
CA PHE A 65 -12.91 0.60 0.35
C PHE A 65 -13.74 -0.36 1.21
N GLU A 66 -14.98 -0.67 0.78
CA GLU A 66 -15.89 -1.57 1.49
C GLU A 66 -15.41 -3.02 1.51
N VAL A 67 -14.76 -3.50 0.44
CA VAL A 67 -14.10 -4.81 0.41
C VAL A 67 -13.04 -4.90 1.51
N SER A 68 -12.18 -3.90 1.58
CA SER A 68 -11.14 -3.82 2.61
C SER A 68 -10.47 -2.46 2.65
N HIS A 69 -9.96 -2.03 3.80
CA HIS A 69 -9.17 -0.81 3.98
C HIS A 69 -8.15 -0.96 5.12
N LEU A 70 -7.23 -0.01 5.27
CA LEU A 70 -6.32 0.05 6.41
C LEU A 70 -7.07 0.45 7.69
N LYS A 71 -6.63 -0.03 8.84
CA LYS A 71 -7.29 0.24 10.13
C LYS A 71 -7.44 1.74 10.37
N GLY A 72 -8.68 2.19 10.61
CA GLY A 72 -8.97 3.60 10.91
C GLY A 72 -8.85 4.55 9.71
N ALA A 73 -8.72 4.02 8.49
CA ALA A 73 -8.69 4.86 7.30
C ALA A 73 -10.04 5.55 7.05
N VAL A 74 -9.97 6.81 6.65
CA VAL A 74 -11.12 7.60 6.21
C VAL A 74 -11.19 7.53 4.69
N TRP A 75 -12.33 7.12 4.17
CA TRP A 75 -12.58 7.16 2.72
C TRP A 75 -12.81 8.59 2.25
N VAL A 76 -12.01 9.01 1.27
CA VAL A 76 -12.11 10.33 0.62
C VAL A 76 -12.42 10.25 -0.87
N GLY A 77 -12.26 9.07 -1.49
CA GLY A 77 -12.47 8.91 -2.92
C GLY A 77 -11.41 9.59 -3.78
N ASN A 78 -11.30 9.18 -5.04
CA ASN A 78 -10.53 9.94 -6.04
C ASN A 78 -11.46 10.85 -6.86
N SER A 79 -12.50 10.24 -7.42
CA SER A 79 -13.53 10.93 -8.22
C SER A 79 -14.46 11.78 -7.34
N ASP A 80 -14.82 11.24 -6.16
CA ASP A 80 -15.68 11.88 -5.15
C ASP A 80 -14.93 12.81 -4.18
N PHE A 81 -13.68 13.18 -4.49
CA PHE A 81 -12.87 13.98 -3.57
C PHE A 81 -13.53 15.34 -3.30
N ASP A 82 -13.83 15.59 -2.03
CA ASP A 82 -14.41 16.83 -1.52
C ASP A 82 -13.42 17.49 -0.54
N ALA A 83 -12.90 18.66 -0.95
CA ALA A 83 -11.97 19.43 -0.15
C ALA A 83 -12.58 19.91 1.18
N ASP A 84 -13.86 20.30 1.19
CA ASP A 84 -14.52 20.82 2.39
C ASP A 84 -14.71 19.71 3.43
N LYS A 85 -15.04 18.49 2.98
CA LYS A 85 -15.11 17.31 3.84
C LYS A 85 -13.76 16.99 4.49
N VAL A 86 -12.67 17.10 3.72
CA VAL A 86 -11.32 16.90 4.26
C VAL A 86 -10.95 17.99 5.26
N LEU A 87 -11.24 19.26 4.96
CA LEU A 87 -10.97 20.37 5.88
C LEU A 87 -11.73 20.25 7.20
N GLN A 88 -12.95 19.72 7.18
CA GLN A 88 -13.73 19.43 8.37
C GLN A 88 -13.16 18.24 9.17
N THR A 89 -12.69 17.20 8.48
CA THR A 89 -12.17 15.98 9.10
C THR A 89 -10.75 16.19 9.65
N VAL A 90 -9.93 16.98 8.96
CA VAL A 90 -8.51 17.21 9.27
C VAL A 90 -8.22 18.72 9.28
N PRO A 91 -8.71 19.48 10.26
CA PRO A 91 -8.59 20.94 10.23
C PRO A 91 -7.15 21.46 10.38
N GLN A 92 -6.25 20.71 11.03
CA GLN A 92 -4.86 21.12 11.25
C GLN A 92 -3.98 20.85 10.02
N LYS A 93 -3.29 21.88 9.51
CA LYS A 93 -2.47 21.80 8.28
C LYS A 93 -1.15 21.05 8.46
N GLU A 94 -0.70 20.92 9.70
CA GLU A 94 0.50 20.20 10.09
C GLU A 94 0.23 18.73 10.43
N GLN A 95 -1.05 18.31 10.45
CA GLN A 95 -1.44 16.93 10.72
C GLN A 95 -0.71 15.98 9.77
N ALA A 96 -0.11 14.93 10.33
CA ALA A 96 0.48 13.86 9.55
C ALA A 96 -0.62 13.12 8.79
N ILE A 97 -0.56 13.17 7.47
CA ILE A 97 -1.51 12.50 6.57
C ILE A 97 -0.76 11.51 5.71
N VAL A 98 -1.24 10.27 5.67
CA VAL A 98 -0.83 9.30 4.66
C VAL A 98 -2.01 8.97 3.78
N VAL A 99 -1.88 9.27 2.49
CA VAL A 99 -2.88 8.91 1.48
C VAL A 99 -2.45 7.62 0.80
N TYR A 100 -3.40 6.74 0.52
CA TYR A 100 -3.14 5.54 -0.26
C TYR A 100 -4.28 5.24 -1.22
N CYS A 101 -3.96 4.51 -2.28
CA CYS A 101 -4.94 3.89 -3.16
C CYS A 101 -4.57 2.41 -3.40
N SER A 102 -4.89 1.84 -4.56
CA SER A 102 -4.52 0.45 -4.89
C SER A 102 -3.00 0.27 -4.94
N ILE A 103 -2.31 1.15 -5.67
CA ILE A 103 -0.85 1.03 -5.94
C ILE A 103 -0.04 2.31 -5.69
N GLY A 104 -0.66 3.46 -5.44
CA GLY A 104 0.04 4.74 -5.21
C GLY A 104 -0.19 5.84 -6.25
N VAL A 105 -0.93 5.57 -7.35
CA VAL A 105 -1.16 6.57 -8.42
C VAL A 105 -2.21 7.60 -8.02
N ARG A 106 -3.47 7.19 -7.83
CA ARG A 106 -4.56 8.09 -7.40
C ARG A 106 -4.27 8.83 -6.08
N SER A 107 -3.49 8.22 -5.19
CA SER A 107 -3.11 8.84 -3.92
C SER A 107 -2.03 9.91 -4.06
N GLU A 108 -1.27 9.92 -5.16
CA GLU A 108 -0.43 11.08 -5.49
C GLU A 108 -1.32 12.26 -5.89
N ASP A 109 -2.30 12.06 -6.78
CA ASP A 109 -3.23 13.12 -7.20
C ASP A 109 -3.95 13.74 -6.00
N ILE A 110 -4.45 12.91 -5.08
CA ILE A 110 -5.07 13.40 -3.83
C ILE A 110 -4.03 14.08 -2.93
N GLY A 111 -2.82 13.55 -2.84
CA GLY A 111 -1.75 14.19 -2.06
C GLY A 111 -1.36 15.57 -2.60
N GLU A 112 -1.31 15.77 -3.92
CA GLU A 112 -1.09 17.08 -4.57
C GLU A 112 -2.21 18.05 -4.19
N LYS A 113 -3.49 17.62 -4.27
CA LYS A 113 -4.63 18.44 -3.84
C LYS A 113 -4.54 18.84 -2.36
N LEU A 114 -4.08 17.93 -1.48
CA LEU A 114 -3.88 18.27 -0.08
C LEU A 114 -2.76 19.30 0.10
N GLN A 115 -1.65 19.18 -0.64
CA GLN A 115 -0.59 20.17 -0.61
C GLN A 115 -1.09 21.55 -1.09
N GLU A 116 -1.93 21.59 -2.14
CA GLU A 116 -2.58 22.83 -2.63
C GLU A 116 -3.53 23.44 -1.58
N LEU A 117 -4.20 22.61 -0.79
CA LEU A 117 -5.00 23.05 0.37
C LEU A 117 -4.14 23.49 1.57
N GLY A 118 -2.81 23.45 1.46
CA GLY A 118 -1.87 23.93 2.46
C GLY A 118 -1.44 22.89 3.51
N TYR A 119 -1.76 21.60 3.32
CA TYR A 119 -1.24 20.56 4.21
C TYR A 119 0.26 20.37 3.98
N THR A 120 1.04 20.39 5.05
CA THR A 120 2.52 20.40 4.99
C THR A 120 3.15 19.03 5.25
N ASN A 121 2.39 18.08 5.82
CA ASN A 121 2.88 16.77 6.21
C ASN A 121 2.09 15.63 5.53
N VAL A 122 2.10 15.64 4.20
CA VAL A 122 1.41 14.65 3.36
C VAL A 122 2.43 13.63 2.82
N LYS A 123 2.09 12.34 2.95
CA LYS A 123 2.84 11.22 2.37
C LYS A 123 1.94 10.35 1.50
N ASN A 124 2.51 9.81 0.43
CA ASN A 124 1.87 8.78 -0.39
C ASN A 124 2.35 7.39 0.05
N LEU A 125 1.44 6.45 0.34
CA LEU A 125 1.84 5.09 0.69
C LEU A 125 2.37 4.36 -0.55
N TYR A 126 3.67 4.06 -0.54
CA TYR A 126 4.32 3.35 -1.64
C TYR A 126 3.62 2.00 -1.89
N GLY A 127 3.19 1.77 -3.13
CA GLY A 127 2.52 0.53 -3.53
C GLY A 127 1.09 0.36 -2.99
N GLY A 128 0.55 1.35 -2.30
CA GLY A 128 -0.83 1.38 -1.80
C GLY A 128 -1.20 0.17 -0.93
N ILE A 129 -2.49 -0.14 -0.91
CA ILE A 129 -3.02 -1.31 -0.17
C ILE A 129 -2.52 -2.64 -0.77
N PHE A 130 -2.11 -2.68 -2.03
CA PHE A 130 -1.57 -3.90 -2.63
C PHE A 130 -0.23 -4.26 -2.00
N GLU A 131 0.70 -3.31 -1.93
CA GLU A 131 2.00 -3.57 -1.32
C GLU A 131 1.87 -3.74 0.19
N TRP A 132 0.97 -3.00 0.85
CA TRP A 132 0.58 -3.26 2.23
C TRP A 132 0.23 -4.73 2.46
N LYS A 133 -0.66 -5.29 1.64
CA LYS A 133 -1.06 -6.69 1.74
C LYS A 133 0.04 -7.66 1.32
N ASN A 134 0.85 -7.32 0.30
CA ASN A 134 2.02 -8.11 -0.11
C ASN A 134 3.07 -8.24 1.00
N LYS A 135 3.10 -7.32 1.96
CA LYS A 135 3.93 -7.40 3.17
C LYS A 135 3.25 -8.14 4.32
N ASN A 136 2.17 -8.88 4.03
CA ASN A 136 1.38 -9.66 4.98
C ASN A 136 0.80 -8.81 6.12
N ARG A 137 0.47 -7.54 5.84
CA ARG A 137 -0.16 -6.66 6.82
C ARG A 137 -1.68 -6.78 6.76
N THR A 138 -2.31 -6.60 7.91
CA THR A 138 -3.76 -6.71 8.10
C THR A 138 -4.52 -5.61 7.36
N VAL A 139 -5.65 -5.97 6.76
CA VAL A 139 -6.66 -5.07 6.22
C VAL A 139 -8.02 -5.45 6.82
N TYR A 140 -8.97 -4.53 6.79
CA TYR A 140 -10.25 -4.64 7.49
C TYR A 140 -11.40 -4.41 6.53
N ASN A 141 -12.45 -5.21 6.59
CA ASN A 141 -13.66 -4.99 5.80
C ASN A 141 -14.56 -3.89 6.42
N SER A 142 -15.69 -3.59 5.77
CA SER A 142 -16.67 -2.60 6.27
C SER A 142 -17.28 -2.91 7.64
N GLN A 143 -17.20 -4.14 8.13
CA GLN A 143 -17.61 -4.52 9.49
C GLN A 143 -16.47 -4.35 10.53
N GLY A 144 -15.30 -3.86 10.12
CA GLY A 144 -14.13 -3.72 10.99
C GLY A 144 -13.47 -5.06 11.34
N MET A 145 -13.76 -6.13 10.60
CA MET A 145 -13.15 -7.45 10.80
C MET A 145 -11.92 -7.60 9.91
N GLU A 146 -10.88 -8.25 10.42
CA GLU A 146 -9.71 -8.60 9.61
C GLU A 146 -10.13 -9.47 8.42
N THR A 147 -9.56 -9.19 7.25
CA THR A 147 -9.85 -9.91 6.02
C THR A 147 -8.60 -10.10 5.17
N ASP A 148 -8.61 -11.13 4.33
CA ASP A 148 -7.62 -11.33 3.28
C ASP A 148 -8.07 -10.75 1.93
N SER A 149 -9.34 -10.38 1.81
CA SER A 149 -9.90 -9.83 0.56
C SER A 149 -9.36 -8.43 0.30
N VAL A 150 -8.96 -8.16 -0.94
CA VAL A 150 -8.56 -6.84 -1.41
C VAL A 150 -9.12 -6.63 -2.81
N HIS A 151 -9.79 -5.51 -3.02
CA HIS A 151 -10.31 -5.15 -4.34
C HIS A 151 -9.15 -4.88 -5.31
N ALA A 152 -9.06 -5.68 -6.36
CA ALA A 152 -7.94 -5.72 -7.29
C ALA A 152 -8.10 -4.75 -8.48
N PHE A 153 -9.16 -3.94 -8.48
CA PHE A 153 -9.56 -2.97 -9.51
C PHE A 153 -9.86 -3.60 -10.87
N ASN A 154 -8.88 -4.21 -11.53
CA ASN A 154 -9.09 -5.05 -12.71
C ASN A 154 -8.02 -6.14 -12.81
N ARG A 155 -8.21 -7.11 -13.71
CA ARG A 155 -7.29 -8.27 -13.85
C ARG A 155 -5.85 -7.88 -14.21
N LEU A 156 -5.63 -6.73 -14.83
CA LEU A 156 -4.29 -6.25 -15.16
C LEU A 156 -3.57 -5.76 -13.90
N TRP A 157 -4.19 -4.83 -13.16
CA TRP A 157 -3.63 -4.28 -11.94
C TRP A 157 -3.53 -5.31 -10.82
N GLY A 158 -4.49 -6.23 -10.74
CA GLY A 158 -4.48 -7.35 -9.81
C GLY A 158 -3.27 -8.28 -9.94
N ARG A 159 -2.44 -8.17 -10.99
CA ARG A 159 -1.15 -8.89 -11.07
C ARG A 159 -0.12 -8.38 -10.05
N LEU A 160 -0.25 -7.13 -9.60
CA LEU A 160 0.63 -6.50 -8.61
C LEU A 160 0.25 -6.91 -7.17
N LEU A 161 -1.00 -7.31 -6.94
CA LEU A 161 -1.46 -7.93 -5.70
C LEU A 161 -1.05 -9.42 -5.68
N LYS A 162 -0.08 -9.78 -4.86
CA LYS A 162 0.51 -11.13 -4.76
C LYS A 162 -0.05 -11.91 -3.60
N ASN A 163 -0.38 -11.23 -2.50
CA ASN A 163 -0.96 -11.83 -1.31
C ASN A 163 -2.38 -11.32 -1.09
N GLY A 164 -3.24 -12.16 -0.49
CA GLY A 164 -4.66 -11.87 -0.30
C GLY A 164 -5.56 -12.43 -1.40
N ILE A 165 -6.87 -12.32 -1.18
CA ILE A 165 -7.94 -12.78 -2.06
C ILE A 165 -8.35 -11.61 -2.97
N LYS A 166 -8.23 -11.77 -4.28
CA LYS A 166 -8.53 -10.70 -5.25
C LYS A 166 -10.04 -10.63 -5.47
N VAL A 167 -10.62 -9.48 -5.22
CA VAL A 167 -12.02 -9.16 -5.53
C VAL A 167 -12.05 -8.22 -6.75
N TYR A 168 -12.95 -8.45 -7.71
CA TYR A 168 -13.05 -7.64 -8.94
C TYR A 168 -14.44 -7.03 -9.18
N GLU A 169 -15.45 -7.57 -8.50
CA GLU A 169 -16.83 -7.10 -8.52
C GLU A 169 -17.27 -7.05 -7.05
N PRO A 170 -18.09 -6.07 -6.65
CA PRO A 170 -18.69 -6.01 -5.32
C PRO A 170 -19.61 -7.21 -5.03
#